data_AF-A0A9P1EK24-F1
#
_entry.id   AF-A0A9P1EK24-F1
#
_cell.length_a   1.000
_cell.length_b   1.000
_cell.length_c   1.000
_cell.angle_alpha   90.00
_cell.angle_beta   90.00
_cell.angle_gamma   90.00
#
_symmetry.space_group_name_H-M   'P 1'
#
loop_
_entity.id
_entity.type
_entity.pdbx_description
1 polymer ?
#
loop_
_entity_poly.entity_id
_entity_poly.type
_entity_poly.pdbx_seq_one_letter_code
_entity_poly.pdbx_strand_id
1 'polypeptide(L)'
;MVGVPLTTDRITLEKANHNFARVLIEVDVTKPPPLSFPIKMASGRTFEQRVLYETFPNYCFHCKQYGHHPFICKKLAAKEKPETNEPDNNEAILIAREPTTKAIETT
;
A
#
# COMPACT_ATOMS: atom_id res chain seq x y z
N MET A 1 -22.26 2.28 -11.03
CA MET A 1 -22.56 1.27 -9.98
C MET A 1 -21.37 1.26 -9.03
N VAL A 2 -21.58 1.28 -7.71
CA VAL A 2 -20.49 1.43 -6.73
C VAL A 2 -19.69 0.14 -6.52
N GLY A 3 -20.36 -1.02 -6.61
CA GLY A 3 -19.78 -2.34 -6.45
C GLY A 3 -20.87 -3.40 -6.33
N VAL A 4 -20.53 -4.57 -5.80
CA VAL A 4 -21.49 -5.66 -5.55
C VAL A 4 -21.92 -5.64 -4.09
N PRO A 5 -23.22 -5.44 -3.78
CA PRO A 5 -23.69 -5.47 -2.40
C PRO A 5 -23.57 -6.90 -1.84
N LEU A 6 -22.98 -7.03 -0.65
CA LEU A 6 -22.77 -8.30 0.04
C LEU A 6 -23.78 -8.51 1.17
N THR A 7 -23.93 -7.51 2.04
CA THR A 7 -24.84 -7.59 3.20
C THR A 7 -25.19 -6.19 3.71
N THR A 8 -26.14 -6.10 4.64
CA THR A 8 -26.53 -4.87 5.31
C THR A 8 -26.58 -5.09 6.81
N ASP A 9 -26.56 -4.01 7.59
CA ASP A 9 -26.82 -4.13 9.02
C ASP A 9 -28.31 -4.48 9.30
N ARG A 10 -28.58 -4.96 10.53
CA ARG A 10 -29.92 -5.38 10.94
C ARG A 10 -30.95 -4.26 10.86
N ILE A 11 -30.55 -3.03 11.18
CA ILE A 11 -31.43 -1.85 11.16
C ILE A 11 -31.89 -1.54 9.74
N THR A 12 -30.97 -1.58 8.76
CA THR A 12 -31.29 -1.42 7.34
C THR A 12 -32.15 -2.57 6.83
N LEU A 13 -31.86 -3.80 7.25
CA LEU A 13 -32.61 -4.99 6.85
C LEU A 13 -34.07 -4.95 7.34
N GLU A 14 -34.28 -4.60 8.60
CA GLU A 14 -35.61 -4.44 9.22
C GLU A 14 -36.33 -3.16 8.77
N LYS A 15 -35.66 -2.28 8.01
CA LYS A 15 -36.16 -0.95 7.62
C LYS A 15 -36.59 -0.11 8.83
N ALA A 16 -35.94 -0.32 9.97
CA ALA A 16 -36.32 0.30 11.24
C ALA A 16 -35.88 1.78 11.33
N ASN A 17 -34.89 2.18 10.53
CA ASN A 17 -34.45 3.58 10.42
C ASN A 17 -34.56 4.06 8.97
N HIS A 18 -35.22 5.20 8.76
CA HIS A 18 -35.44 5.80 7.45
C HIS A 18 -34.41 6.89 7.11
N ASN A 19 -33.52 7.25 8.04
CA ASN A 19 -32.57 8.35 7.86
C ASN A 19 -31.33 7.94 7.05
N PHE A 20 -30.86 6.70 7.20
CA PHE A 20 -29.71 6.18 6.47
C PHE A 20 -29.77 4.66 6.35
N ALA A 21 -29.04 4.12 5.36
CA ALA A 21 -28.86 2.70 5.14
C ALA A 21 -27.36 2.38 5.16
N ARG A 22 -26.98 1.23 5.72
CA ARG A 22 -25.60 0.73 5.72
C ARG A 22 -25.51 -0.57 4.95
N VAL A 23 -24.65 -0.57 3.94
CA VAL A 23 -24.46 -1.70 3.02
C VAL A 23 -22.97 -2.01 2.94
N LEU A 24 -22.60 -3.27 3.12
CA LEU A 24 -21.29 -3.78 2.81
C LEU A 24 -21.23 -4.09 1.32
N ILE A 25 -20.23 -3.54 0.62
CA ILE A 25 -20.09 -3.63 -0.83
C ILE A 25 -18.69 -4.15 -1.16
N GLU A 26 -18.61 -5.14 -2.06
CA GLU A 26 -17.37 -5.55 -2.69
C GLU A 26 -17.02 -4.58 -3.82
N VAL A 27 -15.80 -4.05 -3.79
CA VAL A 27 -15.30 -3.06 -4.75
C VAL A 27 -13.97 -3.48 -5.33
N ASP A 28 -13.79 -3.22 -6.62
CA ASP A 28 -12.52 -3.42 -7.31
C ASP A 28 -11.60 -2.22 -7.11
N VAL A 29 -10.62 -2.38 -6.22
CA VAL A 29 -9.65 -1.32 -5.84
C VAL A 29 -8.64 -1.01 -6.95
N THR A 30 -8.59 -1.80 -8.02
CA THR A 30 -7.72 -1.52 -9.18
C THR A 30 -8.29 -0.43 -10.07
N LYS A 31 -9.58 -0.11 -9.91
CA LYS A 31 -10.29 0.92 -10.66
C LYS A 31 -10.43 2.18 -9.82
N PRO A 32 -10.55 3.37 -10.46
CA PRO A 32 -10.81 4.60 -9.73
C PRO A 32 -12.13 4.48 -8.95
N PRO A 33 -12.15 4.87 -7.66
CA PRO A 33 -13.36 4.81 -6.86
C PRO A 33 -14.41 5.78 -7.42
N PRO A 34 -15.70 5.37 -7.49
CA PRO A 34 -16.76 6.24 -8.01
C PRO A 34 -17.02 7.42 -7.07
N LEU A 35 -17.22 8.61 -7.63
CA LEU A 35 -17.48 9.84 -6.89
C LEU A 35 -18.99 10.16 -6.76
N SER A 36 -19.81 9.63 -7.66
CA SER A 36 -21.27 9.69 -7.56
C SER A 36 -21.92 8.52 -8.29
N PHE A 37 -23.21 8.31 -8.05
CA PHE A 37 -24.03 7.37 -8.81
C PHE A 37 -25.51 7.81 -8.87
N PRO A 38 -26.22 7.49 -9.97
CA PRO A 38 -27.64 7.79 -10.10
C PRO A 38 -28.51 6.83 -9.26
N ILE A 39 -29.50 7.39 -8.58
CA ILE A 39 -30.58 6.67 -7.89
C ILE A 39 -31.87 6.93 -8.64
N LYS A 40 -32.51 5.86 -9.12
CA LYS A 40 -33.84 5.93 -9.74
C LYS A 40 -34.91 5.80 -8.66
N MET A 41 -35.75 6.81 -8.51
CA MET A 41 -36.89 6.79 -7.59
C MET A 41 -38.12 6.17 -8.27
N ALA A 42 -39.05 5.66 -7.45
CA ALA A 42 -40.35 5.16 -7.93
C ALA A 42 -41.16 6.23 -8.70
N SER A 43 -40.91 7.52 -8.43
CA SER A 43 -41.52 8.64 -9.15
C SER A 43 -40.97 8.85 -10.56
N GLY A 44 -40.01 8.05 -11.01
CA GLY A 44 -39.33 8.21 -12.31
C GLY A 44 -38.22 9.26 -12.31
N ARG A 45 -38.07 10.03 -11.23
CA ARG A 45 -36.96 10.99 -11.07
C ARG A 45 -35.65 10.26 -10.80
N THR A 46 -34.56 10.78 -11.35
CA THR A 46 -33.20 10.31 -11.05
C THR A 46 -32.47 11.35 -10.21
N PHE A 47 -31.80 10.91 -9.15
CA PHE A 47 -30.99 11.75 -8.27
C PHE A 47 -29.54 11.29 -8.29
N GLU A 48 -28.58 12.20 -8.47
CA GLU A 48 -27.15 11.90 -8.38
C GLU A 48 -26.69 11.92 -6.91
N GLN A 49 -26.42 10.74 -6.36
CA GLN A 49 -25.89 10.59 -5.02
C GLN A 49 -24.37 10.67 -5.04
N ARG A 50 -23.80 11.65 -4.33
CA ARG A 50 -22.34 11.75 -4.13
C ARG A 50 -21.85 10.69 -3.15
N VAL A 51 -20.64 10.18 -3.39
CA VAL A 51 -19.93 9.27 -2.51
C VAL A 51 -18.87 10.05 -1.74
N LEU A 52 -18.90 9.95 -0.41
CA LEU A 52 -17.88 10.50 0.47
C LEU A 52 -17.14 9.33 1.11
N TYR A 53 -15.83 9.26 0.89
CA TYR A 53 -14.97 8.25 1.48
C TYR A 53 -14.39 8.81 2.78
N GLU A 54 -14.63 8.12 3.90
CA GLU A 54 -14.02 8.49 5.19
C GLU A 54 -12.50 8.25 5.14
N THR A 55 -12.10 7.08 4.66
CA THR A 55 -10.71 6.72 4.37
C THR A 55 -10.67 5.80 3.16
N PHE A 56 -9.63 5.94 2.33
CA PHE A 56 -9.38 5.04 1.21
C PHE A 56 -8.00 4.41 1.38
N PRO A 57 -7.89 3.07 1.43
CA PRO A 57 -6.60 2.42 1.68
C PRO A 57 -5.66 2.64 0.50
N ASN A 58 -4.38 2.88 0.80
CA ASN A 58 -3.34 2.90 -0.23
C ASN A 58 -3.24 1.52 -0.88
N TYR A 59 -3.37 1.46 -2.21
CA TYR A 59 -3.22 0.24 -2.99
C TYR A 59 -2.04 0.34 -3.94
N CYS A 60 -1.14 -0.64 -3.90
CA CYS A 60 0.00 -0.72 -4.79
C CYS A 60 -0.28 -1.66 -5.97
N PHE A 61 -0.36 -1.12 -7.19
CA PHE A 61 -0.57 -1.92 -8.40
C PHE A 61 0.67 -2.74 -8.82
N HIS A 62 1.87 -2.40 -8.38
CA HIS A 62 3.09 -3.18 -8.68
C HIS A 62 3.11 -4.53 -7.96
N CYS A 63 2.72 -4.58 -6.69
CA CYS A 63 2.77 -5.79 -5.88
C CYS A 63 1.41 -6.31 -5.41
N LYS A 64 0.31 -5.65 -5.80
CA LYS A 64 -1.08 -6.01 -5.49
C LYS A 64 -1.36 -6.13 -3.99
N GLN A 65 -0.77 -5.23 -3.19
CA GLN A 65 -0.94 -5.21 -1.73
C GLN A 65 -1.43 -3.84 -1.24
N TYR A 66 -2.16 -3.87 -0.12
CA TYR A 66 -2.60 -2.68 0.60
C TYR A 66 -1.49 -2.11 1.51
N GLY A 67 -1.58 -0.83 1.84
CA GLY A 67 -0.79 -0.17 2.88
C GLY A 67 0.34 0.73 2.38
N HIS A 68 0.57 0.84 1.07
CA HIS A 68 1.58 1.76 0.53
C HIS A 68 1.24 2.24 -0.88
N HIS A 69 1.74 3.42 -1.23
CA HIS A 69 1.61 3.97 -2.57
C HIS A 69 2.59 3.27 -3.54
N PRO A 70 2.22 3.07 -4.82
CA PRO A 70 3.10 2.53 -5.86
C PRO A 70 4.53 3.12 -5.88
N PHE A 71 4.66 4.44 -5.68
CA PHE A 71 5.94 5.16 -5.64
C PHE A 71 6.90 4.75 -4.50
N ILE A 72 6.40 4.10 -3.45
CA ILE A 72 7.21 3.64 -2.31
C ILE A 72 7.22 2.10 -2.22
N CYS A 73 6.99 1.42 -3.33
CA CYS A 73 6.93 -0.03 -3.38
C CYS A 73 8.33 -0.67 -3.23
N LYS A 74 8.61 -1.23 -2.05
CA LYS A 74 9.86 -1.96 -1.77
C LYS A 74 10.10 -3.15 -2.71
N LYS A 75 9.02 -3.81 -3.16
CA LYS A 75 9.10 -4.94 -4.10
C LYS A 75 9.51 -4.53 -5.51
N LEU A 76 9.25 -3.28 -5.90
CA LEU A 76 9.74 -2.73 -7.16
C LEU A 76 11.23 -2.41 -7.06
N ALA A 77 11.65 -1.72 -6.00
CA ALA A 77 13.05 -1.38 -5.74
C ALA A 77 13.97 -2.62 -5.64
N ALA A 78 13.47 -3.75 -5.12
CA ALA A 78 14.23 -4.99 -5.05
C ALA A 78 14.45 -5.67 -6.41
N LYS A 79 13.61 -5.41 -7.42
CA LYS A 79 13.76 -5.97 -8.78
C LYS A 79 14.76 -5.21 -9.65
N GLU A 80 15.05 -3.96 -9.31
CA GLU A 80 15.94 -3.08 -10.08
C GLU A 80 17.40 -3.12 -9.58
N LYS A 81 17.73 -3.97 -8.61
CA LYS A 81 19.13 -4.12 -8.20
C LYS A 81 19.92 -4.70 -9.39
N PRO A 82 20.91 -3.97 -9.95
CA PRO A 82 21.81 -4.57 -10.91
C PRO A 82 22.55 -5.69 -10.19
N GLU A 83 22.70 -6.83 -10.85
CA GLU A 83 23.69 -7.84 -10.47
C GLU A 83 25.07 -7.19 -10.54
N THR A 84 25.51 -6.56 -9.46
CA THR A 84 26.90 -6.16 -9.30
C THR A 84 27.69 -7.42 -9.04
N ASN A 85 28.35 -7.91 -10.09
CA ASN A 85 29.45 -8.86 -9.98
C ASN A 85 30.56 -8.16 -9.15
N GLU A 86 30.63 -8.41 -7.85
CA GLU A 86 31.81 -8.05 -7.06
C GLU A 86 32.90 -9.08 -7.33
N PRO A 87 34.09 -8.71 -7.86
CA PRO A 87 35.24 -9.60 -7.80
C PRO A 87 35.77 -9.65 -6.37
N ASP A 88 35.98 -10.87 -5.91
CA ASP A 88 36.51 -11.25 -4.60
C ASP A 88 37.99 -10.85 -4.51
N ASN A 89 38.30 -9.70 -3.90
CA ASN A 89 39.65 -9.13 -3.85
C ASN A 89 40.07 -8.86 -2.39
N ASN A 90 40.20 -9.92 -1.61
CA ASN A 90 40.72 -9.93 -0.26
C ASN A 90 42.27 -10.09 -0.22
N GLU A 91 43.03 -9.21 -0.87
CA GLU A 91 44.50 -9.12 -0.69
C GLU A 91 45.03 -7.68 -0.76
N ALA A 92 44.67 -6.83 0.21
CA ALA A 92 45.31 -5.51 0.38
C ALA A 92 45.44 -5.02 1.83
N ILE A 93 45.30 -5.89 2.84
CA ILE A 93 45.47 -5.52 4.26
C ILE A 93 46.57 -6.39 4.89
N LEU A 94 47.81 -6.31 4.38
CA LEU A 94 48.97 -6.91 5.05
C LEU A 94 50.23 -6.02 5.12
N ILE A 95 50.22 -4.77 4.63
CA ILE A 95 51.43 -3.92 4.62
C ILE A 95 51.36 -2.71 5.59
N ALA A 96 50.57 -2.79 6.66
CA ALA A 96 50.55 -1.70 7.67
C ALA A 96 50.42 -2.21 9.11
N ARG A 97 51.23 -3.19 9.48
CA ARG A 97 51.48 -3.55 10.89
C ARG A 97 52.93 -4.01 11.06
N GLU A 98 53.87 -3.07 11.06
CA GLU A 98 55.19 -3.37 11.63
C GLU A 98 55.14 -3.31 13.16
N PRO A 99 55.71 -4.30 13.87
CA PRO A 99 55.58 -4.46 15.31
C PRO A 99 56.61 -3.67 16.12
N THR A 100 56.19 -3.26 17.32
CA THR A 100 57.01 -2.73 18.42
C THR A 100 58.07 -3.72 18.92
N THR A 101 59.28 -3.23 19.24
CA THR A 101 60.14 -3.89 20.24
C THR A 101 60.94 -2.87 21.07
N LYS A 102 60.91 -3.03 22.40
CA LYS A 102 61.59 -2.24 23.45
C LYS A 102 62.95 -2.88 23.84
N ALA A 103 63.87 -2.06 24.37
CA ALA A 103 64.79 -2.24 25.53
C ALA A 103 66.13 -1.49 25.29
N ILE A 104 66.48 -0.39 26.01
CA ILE A 104 67.16 -0.24 27.32
C ILE A 104 68.70 -0.41 27.27
N GLU A 105 69.41 0.69 27.63
CA GLU A 105 70.78 0.92 28.21
C GLU A 105 72.00 0.24 27.53
N THR A 106 73.22 0.78 27.42
CA THR A 106 74.18 1.45 28.33
C THR A 106 75.28 2.07 27.39
N THR A 107 75.96 3.19 27.61
CA THR A 107 77.05 3.53 28.56
C THR A 107 77.50 4.96 28.26
#